data_AF-A0A1Q9LT74-F1
#
_entry.id   AF-A0A1Q9LT74-F1
#
_cell.length_a   1.000
_cell.length_b   1.000
_cell.length_c   1.000
_cell.angle_alpha   90.00
_cell.angle_beta   90.00
_cell.angle_gamma   90.00
#
_symmetry.space_group_name_H-M   'P 1'
#
loop_
_entity.id
_entity.type
_entity.pdbx_description
1 polymer ?
#
loop_
_entity_poly.entity_id
_entity_poly.type
_entity_poly.pdbx_seq_one_letter_code
_entity_poly.pdbx_strand_id
1 'polypeptide(L)'
;MESTAPVVRDPAPDRPALADPTTAIILRLRADQSTGLAVVAVLLAFCLTSALLVAAVGVSEYVIGHFAAALSLVFALWAKHHLWGRWLRPARGPRLVHDRPWRALPALVVRGRTRQWASVVQVEEDGVRTAVRVTALSRAHRAVLARTGRAWVVGPDEAGWAALRVDGTHEALPAKALHRVPAAKPEPAFAPPEVCAARELRADLLFAAWFLLAGYLFVGVMSLGVDYAVGKALLVGLGALTLVALLITPALWHLRVNLRLPALVAGARWQRVELSLAPWKARADGTARAAATVHGGGDARLRLPAASVELLGTIWDTGAAWVSGELAAGAWVAVGHPGYGPVAVARVERVEVSERVQDRP
;
A
#
# COMPACT_ATOMS: atom_id res chain seq x y z
N MET A 1 26.87 10.05 8.19
CA MET A 1 26.17 10.76 9.27
C MET A 1 24.69 10.54 9.05
N GLU A 2 24.02 9.79 9.93
CA GLU A 2 22.56 9.66 9.88
C GLU A 2 21.96 10.97 10.40
N SER A 3 21.13 11.61 9.58
CA SER A 3 20.35 12.79 10.01
C SER A 3 19.35 12.34 11.07
N THR A 4 19.48 12.86 12.29
CA THR A 4 18.56 12.58 13.41
C THR A 4 17.29 13.44 13.37
N ALA A 5 17.18 14.39 12.43
CA ALA A 5 15.99 15.23 12.30
C ALA A 5 14.79 14.37 11.85
N PRO A 6 13.64 14.46 12.56
CA PRO A 6 12.43 13.73 12.18
C PRO A 6 11.99 14.19 10.78
N VAL A 7 11.94 13.21 9.89
CA VAL A 7 11.62 13.40 8.47
C VAL A 7 10.13 13.63 8.25
N VAL A 8 9.27 13.03 9.09
CA VAL A 8 7.84 13.32 9.15
C VAL A 8 7.58 14.04 10.45
N ARG A 9 6.76 15.10 10.40
CA ARG A 9 6.34 15.81 11.60
C ARG A 9 5.64 14.86 12.55
N ASP A 10 6.09 14.83 13.81
CA ASP A 10 5.42 14.08 14.86
C ASP A 10 3.95 14.55 14.94
N PRO A 11 2.99 13.63 15.12
CA PRO A 11 1.59 13.99 15.27
C PRO A 11 1.36 14.95 16.44
N ALA A 12 0.41 15.87 16.27
CA ALA A 12 0.03 16.80 17.34
C ALA A 12 -0.65 16.04 18.50
N PRO A 13 -0.08 16.04 19.73
CA PRO A 13 -0.59 15.23 20.84
C PRO A 13 -1.88 15.82 21.46
N ASP A 14 -2.19 17.08 21.17
CA ASP A 14 -3.33 17.84 21.68
C ASP A 14 -4.56 17.77 20.76
N ARG A 15 -4.45 17.12 19.60
CA ARG A 15 -5.51 17.07 18.58
C ARG A 15 -5.86 15.63 18.23
N PRO A 16 -7.12 15.35 17.87
CA PRO A 16 -7.49 14.02 17.41
C PRO A 16 -6.63 13.56 16.24
N ALA A 17 -6.39 12.24 16.17
CA ALA A 17 -5.55 11.64 15.15
C ALA A 17 -6.02 11.95 13.71
N LEU A 18 -7.33 12.10 13.50
CA LEU A 18 -7.94 12.46 12.22
C LEU A 18 -7.73 13.92 11.81
N ALA A 19 -7.24 14.79 12.70
CA ALA A 19 -6.90 16.17 12.37
C ALA A 19 -5.69 16.27 11.42
N ASP A 20 -4.89 15.21 11.30
CA ASP A 20 -3.88 15.07 10.23
C ASP A 20 -4.59 14.85 8.87
N PRO A 21 -4.48 15.80 7.92
CA PRO A 21 -5.19 15.75 6.65
C PRO A 21 -4.80 14.52 5.82
N THR A 22 -3.53 14.08 5.89
CA THR A 22 -3.07 12.91 5.14
C THR A 22 -3.65 11.63 5.73
N THR A 23 -3.70 11.53 7.07
CA THR A 23 -4.38 10.43 7.77
C THR A 23 -5.86 10.35 7.38
N ALA A 24 -6.56 11.50 7.33
CA ALA A 24 -7.96 11.56 6.94
C ALA A 24 -8.21 11.12 5.49
N ILE A 25 -7.37 11.55 4.55
CA ILE A 25 -7.46 11.12 3.14
C ILE A 25 -7.30 9.59 3.04
N ILE A 26 -6.28 9.02 3.71
CA ILE A 26 -6.02 7.57 3.68
C ILE A 26 -7.22 6.79 4.25
N LEU A 27 -7.76 7.22 5.40
CA LEU A 27 -8.91 6.55 6.01
C LEU A 27 -10.15 6.59 5.13
N ARG A 28 -10.43 7.72 4.48
CA ARG A 28 -11.52 7.84 3.52
C ARG A 28 -11.32 6.88 2.34
N LEU A 29 -10.13 6.83 1.76
CA LEU A 29 -9.81 5.88 0.69
C LEU A 29 -10.02 4.43 1.11
N ARG A 30 -9.65 4.07 2.34
CA ARG A 30 -9.87 2.72 2.89
C ARG A 30 -11.36 2.42 3.09
N ALA A 31 -12.17 3.40 3.49
CA ALA A 31 -13.62 3.25 3.58
C ALA A 31 -14.28 3.08 2.19
N ASP A 32 -13.81 3.84 1.20
CA ASP A 32 -14.30 3.84 -0.19
C ASP A 32 -13.84 2.61 -1.01
N GLN A 33 -12.91 1.81 -0.48
CA GLN A 33 -12.49 0.53 -1.07
C GLN A 33 -13.59 -0.56 -1.10
N SER A 34 -14.84 -0.21 -0.74
CA SER A 34 -16.06 -0.97 -1.09
C SER A 34 -16.19 -1.23 -2.59
N THR A 35 -15.56 -0.42 -3.45
CA THR A 35 -15.44 -0.68 -4.90
C THR A 35 -14.79 -2.06 -5.20
N GLY A 36 -13.90 -2.54 -4.33
CA GLY A 36 -13.35 -3.88 -4.43
C GLY A 36 -14.38 -4.99 -4.20
N LEU A 37 -15.45 -4.73 -3.43
CA LEU A 37 -16.55 -5.68 -3.29
C LEU A 37 -17.37 -5.80 -4.58
N ALA A 38 -17.53 -4.71 -5.34
CA ALA A 38 -18.23 -4.75 -6.63
C ALA A 38 -17.46 -5.58 -7.66
N VAL A 39 -16.14 -5.34 -7.81
CA VAL A 39 -15.28 -6.15 -8.70
C VAL A 39 -15.35 -7.63 -8.31
N VAL A 40 -15.34 -7.93 -7.02
CA VAL A 40 -15.39 -9.33 -6.59
C VAL A 40 -16.79 -9.93 -6.69
N ALA A 41 -17.86 -9.17 -6.48
CA ALA A 41 -19.22 -9.63 -6.75
C ALA A 41 -19.39 -9.99 -8.24
N VAL A 42 -18.81 -9.20 -9.15
CA VAL A 42 -18.77 -9.52 -10.59
C VAL A 42 -17.98 -10.80 -10.85
N LEU A 43 -16.79 -10.94 -10.25
CA LEU A 43 -15.99 -12.17 -10.37
C LEU A 43 -16.70 -13.40 -9.79
N LEU A 44 -17.42 -13.25 -8.69
CA LEU A 44 -18.17 -14.33 -8.05
C LEU A 44 -19.37 -14.73 -8.91
N ALA A 45 -20.14 -13.76 -9.38
CA ALA A 45 -21.24 -13.98 -10.31
C ALA A 45 -20.71 -14.70 -11.56
N PHE A 46 -19.58 -14.25 -12.10
CA PHE A 46 -18.91 -14.90 -13.22
C PHE A 46 -18.56 -16.36 -12.92
N CYS A 47 -17.86 -16.67 -11.82
CA CYS A 47 -17.49 -18.05 -11.46
C CYS A 47 -18.72 -18.96 -11.27
N LEU A 48 -19.79 -18.42 -10.69
CA LEU A 48 -21.04 -19.17 -10.48
C LEU A 48 -21.79 -19.40 -11.80
N THR A 49 -21.91 -18.37 -12.63
CA THR A 49 -22.54 -18.49 -13.96
C THR A 49 -21.77 -19.44 -14.85
N SER A 50 -20.43 -19.41 -14.86
CA SER A 50 -19.61 -20.36 -15.60
C SER A 50 -19.76 -21.79 -15.06
N ALA A 51 -19.81 -21.97 -13.73
CA ALA A 51 -20.03 -23.29 -13.12
C ALA A 51 -21.39 -23.88 -13.54
N LEU A 52 -22.46 -23.06 -13.53
CA LEU A 52 -23.80 -23.48 -13.95
C LEU A 52 -23.85 -23.83 -15.44
N LEU A 53 -23.18 -23.04 -16.29
CA LEU A 53 -23.09 -23.31 -17.73
C LEU A 53 -22.38 -24.64 -18.00
N VAL A 54 -21.26 -24.90 -17.30
CA VAL A 54 -20.50 -26.14 -17.39
C VAL A 54 -21.32 -27.35 -16.91
N ALA A 55 -22.05 -27.19 -15.81
CA ALA A 55 -22.95 -28.22 -15.29
C ALA A 55 -24.08 -28.55 -16.28
N ALA A 56 -24.66 -27.53 -16.92
CA ALA A 56 -25.73 -27.71 -17.91
C ALA A 56 -25.28 -28.47 -19.17
N VAL A 57 -23.99 -28.47 -19.48
CA VAL A 57 -23.39 -29.21 -20.62
C VAL A 57 -22.92 -30.61 -20.20
N GLY A 58 -23.15 -31.02 -18.94
CA GLY A 58 -22.88 -32.38 -18.45
C GLY A 58 -21.42 -32.65 -18.04
N VAL A 59 -20.60 -31.61 -17.88
CA VAL A 59 -19.14 -31.73 -17.68
C VAL A 59 -18.80 -31.58 -16.19
N SER A 60 -19.20 -32.58 -15.40
CA SER A 60 -19.19 -32.53 -13.92
C SER A 60 -17.81 -32.28 -13.31
N GLU A 61 -16.74 -32.72 -13.94
CA GLU A 61 -15.36 -32.59 -13.43
C GLU A 61 -14.89 -31.12 -13.34
N TYR A 62 -15.39 -30.25 -14.22
CA TYR A 62 -15.03 -28.83 -14.27
C TYR A 62 -15.88 -27.97 -13.33
N VAL A 63 -17.03 -28.48 -12.88
CA VAL A 63 -17.89 -27.81 -11.89
C VAL A 63 -17.13 -27.66 -10.58
N ILE A 64 -16.38 -28.69 -10.17
CA ILE A 64 -15.58 -28.69 -8.94
C ILE A 64 -14.52 -27.58 -8.98
N GLY A 65 -13.81 -27.42 -10.11
CA GLY A 65 -12.80 -26.37 -10.28
C GLY A 65 -13.36 -24.95 -10.18
N HIS A 66 -14.53 -24.69 -10.79
CA HIS A 66 -15.18 -23.38 -10.73
C HIS A 66 -15.76 -23.09 -9.34
N PHE A 67 -16.33 -24.10 -8.67
CA PHE A 67 -16.76 -23.96 -7.27
C PHE A 67 -15.57 -23.69 -6.35
N ALA A 68 -14.44 -24.36 -6.54
CA ALA A 68 -13.21 -24.11 -5.77
C ALA A 68 -12.68 -22.68 -6.01
N ALA A 69 -12.71 -22.19 -7.25
CA ALA A 69 -12.35 -20.81 -7.58
C ALA A 69 -13.31 -19.78 -6.95
N ALA A 70 -14.62 -20.00 -7.06
CA ALA A 70 -15.65 -19.17 -6.42
C ALA A 70 -15.45 -19.14 -4.89
N LEU A 71 -15.26 -20.30 -4.27
CA LEU A 71 -15.06 -20.41 -2.83
C LEU A 71 -13.74 -19.75 -2.37
N SER A 72 -12.67 -19.87 -3.16
CA SER A 72 -11.39 -19.20 -2.90
C SER A 72 -11.53 -17.68 -2.95
N LEU A 73 -12.31 -17.18 -3.90
CA LEU A 73 -12.61 -15.76 -4.05
C LEU A 73 -13.48 -15.24 -2.89
N VAL A 74 -14.53 -15.98 -2.50
CA VAL A 74 -15.33 -15.70 -1.31
C VAL A 74 -14.47 -15.73 -0.05
N PHE A 75 -13.57 -16.70 0.09
CA PHE A 75 -12.68 -16.80 1.23
C PHE A 75 -11.69 -15.64 1.28
N ALA A 76 -11.10 -15.24 0.14
CA ALA A 76 -10.22 -14.07 0.04
C ALA A 76 -10.95 -12.78 0.44
N LEU A 77 -12.21 -12.61 0.01
CA LEU A 77 -13.06 -11.50 0.44
C LEU A 77 -13.36 -11.54 1.92
N TRP A 78 -13.79 -12.70 2.41
CA TRP A 78 -14.14 -12.90 3.80
C TRP A 78 -12.93 -12.59 4.66
N ALA A 79 -11.74 -13.08 4.30
CA ALA A 79 -10.48 -12.79 4.97
C ALA A 79 -10.16 -11.29 4.94
N LYS A 80 -10.23 -10.62 3.77
CA LYS A 80 -10.04 -9.16 3.65
C LYS A 80 -11.02 -8.40 4.55
N HIS A 81 -12.31 -8.75 4.52
CA HIS A 81 -13.35 -8.11 5.31
C HIS A 81 -13.21 -8.39 6.81
N HIS A 82 -12.78 -9.60 7.20
CA HIS A 82 -12.53 -9.93 8.60
C HIS A 82 -11.31 -9.20 9.16
N LEU A 83 -10.24 -9.09 8.36
CA LEU A 83 -9.00 -8.46 8.76
C LEU A 83 -9.12 -6.93 8.82
N TRP A 84 -9.75 -6.31 7.82
CA TRP A 84 -9.85 -4.85 7.71
C TRP A 84 -11.26 -4.31 7.95
N GLY A 85 -12.26 -4.95 7.35
CA GLY A 85 -13.66 -4.48 7.35
C GLY A 85 -14.29 -4.43 8.74
N ARG A 86 -13.82 -5.25 9.70
CA ARG A 86 -14.26 -5.15 11.10
C ARG A 86 -13.74 -3.90 11.81
N TRP A 87 -12.54 -3.43 11.48
CA TRP A 87 -11.96 -2.23 12.09
C TRP A 87 -12.48 -0.97 11.41
N LEU A 88 -12.60 -0.98 10.08
CA LEU A 88 -13.11 0.13 9.27
C LEU A 88 -14.61 0.43 9.45
N ARG A 89 -15.34 -0.32 10.30
CA ARG A 89 -16.72 0.03 10.63
C ARG A 89 -16.76 1.40 11.30
N PRO A 90 -17.70 2.30 10.93
CA PRO A 90 -17.72 3.67 11.45
C PRO A 90 -17.61 3.76 12.98
N ALA A 91 -18.29 2.86 13.69
CA ALA A 91 -18.32 2.83 15.16
C ALA A 91 -17.06 2.27 15.85
N ARG A 92 -15.96 1.98 15.13
CA ARG A 92 -14.75 1.35 15.69
C ARG A 92 -13.49 2.16 15.39
N GLY A 93 -12.63 1.67 14.49
CA GLY A 93 -11.34 2.27 14.18
C GLY A 93 -11.43 3.73 13.75
N PRO A 94 -12.29 4.08 12.77
CA PRO A 94 -12.53 5.46 12.36
C PRO A 94 -12.99 6.37 13.50
N ARG A 95 -13.91 5.91 14.36
CA ARG A 95 -14.33 6.69 15.54
C ARG A 95 -13.18 6.88 16.53
N LEU A 96 -12.38 5.84 16.76
CA LEU A 96 -11.25 5.91 17.69
C LEU A 96 -10.23 6.99 17.28
N VAL A 97 -9.87 7.05 16.00
CA VAL A 97 -8.95 8.07 15.47
C VAL A 97 -9.59 9.45 15.33
N HIS A 98 -10.93 9.52 15.23
CA HIS A 98 -11.68 10.77 15.24
C HIS A 98 -11.74 11.39 16.64
N ASP A 99 -11.82 10.57 17.69
CA ASP A 99 -12.13 11.04 19.04
C ASP A 99 -10.88 11.23 19.92
N ARG A 100 -9.74 10.62 19.58
CA ARG A 100 -8.55 10.58 20.46
C ARG A 100 -7.26 10.98 19.72
N PRO A 101 -6.30 11.62 20.42
CA PRO A 101 -5.01 11.98 19.86
C PRO A 101 -4.09 10.77 19.72
N TRP A 102 -3.03 10.95 18.92
CA TRP A 102 -1.90 10.02 18.87
C TRP A 102 -1.05 10.14 20.14
N ARG A 103 -0.67 9.01 20.73
CA ARG A 103 0.26 8.93 21.87
C ARG A 103 1.55 8.25 21.45
N ALA A 104 2.69 8.88 21.71
CA ALA A 104 3.99 8.27 21.43
C ALA A 104 4.32 7.25 22.53
N LEU A 105 4.50 5.99 22.16
CA LEU A 105 4.83 4.92 23.10
C LEU A 105 6.08 4.16 22.64
N PRO A 106 6.97 3.75 23.56
CA PRO A 106 7.98 2.74 23.28
C PRO A 106 7.33 1.49 22.68
N ALA A 107 7.91 0.97 21.60
CA ALA A 107 7.35 -0.12 20.83
C ALA A 107 8.41 -1.13 20.39
N LEU A 108 8.10 -2.41 20.52
CA LEU A 108 8.94 -3.53 20.09
C LEU A 108 8.13 -4.52 19.28
N VAL A 109 8.62 -4.90 18.11
CA VAL A 109 8.01 -5.98 17.33
C VAL A 109 8.37 -7.32 17.97
N VAL A 110 7.41 -7.96 18.65
CA VAL A 110 7.64 -9.25 19.32
C VAL A 110 7.41 -10.44 18.39
N ARG A 111 6.62 -10.24 17.32
CA ARG A 111 6.35 -11.26 16.31
C ARG A 111 6.07 -10.62 14.95
N GLY A 112 6.92 -10.95 13.98
CA GLY A 112 6.71 -10.62 12.58
C GLY A 112 5.44 -11.21 11.97
N ARG A 113 5.05 -10.69 10.80
CA ARG A 113 3.90 -11.21 10.04
C ARG A 113 4.18 -12.65 9.60
N THR A 114 3.40 -13.60 10.11
CA THR A 114 3.44 -15.02 9.72
C THR A 114 2.19 -15.40 8.91
N ARG A 115 1.90 -16.70 8.74
CA ARG A 115 0.66 -17.26 8.14
C ARG A 115 -0.64 -16.62 8.67
N GLN A 116 -0.62 -15.96 9.83
CA GLN A 116 -1.77 -15.29 10.45
C GLN A 116 -2.01 -13.85 9.95
N TRP A 117 -1.29 -13.39 8.92
CA TRP A 117 -1.51 -12.09 8.24
C TRP A 117 -1.36 -10.84 9.11
N ALA A 118 -0.94 -10.96 10.37
CA ALA A 118 -0.74 -9.86 11.32
C ALA A 118 0.59 -9.99 12.06
N SER A 119 1.16 -8.85 12.44
CA SER A 119 2.29 -8.76 13.36
C SER A 119 1.80 -8.53 14.78
N VAL A 120 2.66 -8.78 15.77
CA VAL A 120 2.40 -8.39 17.16
C VAL A 120 3.47 -7.42 17.58
N VAL A 121 3.03 -6.27 18.07
CA VAL A 121 3.87 -5.19 18.59
C VAL A 121 3.55 -5.07 20.07
N GLN A 122 4.57 -5.12 20.92
CA GLN A 122 4.47 -4.73 22.31
C GLN A 122 4.64 -3.22 22.39
N VAL A 123 3.74 -2.55 23.08
CA VAL A 123 3.85 -1.13 23.42
C VAL A 123 3.91 -1.00 24.94
N GLU A 124 4.64 0.00 25.42
CA GLU A 124 4.80 0.26 26.86
C GLU A 124 4.22 1.63 27.20
N GLU A 125 3.33 1.70 28.19
CA GLU A 125 2.74 2.94 28.70
C GLU A 125 2.81 2.89 30.23
N ASP A 126 3.45 3.89 30.85
CA ASP A 126 3.63 3.96 32.31
C ASP A 126 4.18 2.67 32.95
N GLY A 127 5.14 2.02 32.27
CA GLY A 127 5.74 0.75 32.67
C GLY A 127 4.86 -0.49 32.43
N VAL A 128 3.64 -0.32 31.94
CA VAL A 128 2.72 -1.42 31.61
C VAL A 128 2.91 -1.83 30.15
N ARG A 129 3.26 -3.11 29.94
CA ARG A 129 3.45 -3.69 28.61
C ARG A 129 2.15 -4.26 28.07
N THR A 130 1.69 -3.71 26.95
CA THR A 130 0.51 -4.20 26.23
C THR A 130 0.92 -4.73 24.86
N ALA A 131 0.49 -5.95 24.52
CA ALA A 131 0.70 -6.48 23.17
C ALA A 131 -0.51 -6.15 22.28
N VAL A 132 -0.26 -5.57 21.11
CA VAL A 132 -1.27 -5.30 20.09
C VAL A 132 -0.97 -6.12 18.82
N ARG A 133 -2.00 -6.81 18.33
CA ARG A 133 -1.97 -7.46 17.01
C ARG A 133 -2.28 -6.42 15.95
N VAL A 134 -1.30 -6.10 15.11
CA VAL A 134 -1.39 -5.10 14.05
C VAL A 134 -1.55 -5.78 12.71
N THR A 135 -2.66 -5.51 12.02
CA THR A 135 -2.84 -5.95 10.63
C THR A 135 -2.13 -4.99 9.69
N ALA A 136 -1.62 -5.51 8.57
CA ALA A 136 -0.95 -4.71 7.53
C ALA A 136 0.40 -4.06 7.92
N LEU A 137 0.99 -4.46 9.06
CA LEU A 137 2.37 -4.10 9.36
C LEU A 137 3.32 -4.78 8.36
N SER A 138 3.93 -3.98 7.47
CA SER A 138 4.81 -4.43 6.41
C SER A 138 6.23 -4.73 6.92
N ARG A 139 7.14 -5.26 6.08
CA ARG A 139 8.56 -5.37 6.46
C ARG A 139 9.18 -4.00 6.65
N ALA A 140 8.81 -3.02 5.82
CA ALA A 140 9.30 -1.65 5.97
C ALA A 140 8.88 -1.04 7.31
N HIS A 141 7.62 -1.21 7.72
CA HIS A 141 7.12 -0.73 9.02
C HIS A 141 7.88 -1.36 10.20
N ARG A 142 8.12 -2.68 10.14
CA ARG A 142 8.89 -3.37 11.19
C ARG A 142 10.33 -2.91 11.26
N ALA A 143 10.97 -2.67 10.11
CA ALA A 143 12.32 -2.13 10.04
C ALA A 143 12.40 -0.73 10.67
N VAL A 144 11.39 0.13 10.45
CA VAL A 144 11.32 1.44 11.12
C VAL A 144 11.13 1.27 12.62
N LEU A 145 10.16 0.47 13.08
CA LEU A 145 9.93 0.22 14.51
C LEU A 145 11.17 -0.34 15.21
N ALA A 146 11.88 -1.27 14.57
CA ALA A 146 13.10 -1.84 15.12
C ALA A 146 14.22 -0.79 15.29
N ARG A 147 14.26 0.22 14.40
CA ARG A 147 15.24 1.30 14.48
C ARG A 147 14.82 2.38 15.47
N THR A 148 13.57 2.83 15.44
CA THR A 148 13.12 3.98 16.24
C THR A 148 12.66 3.59 17.64
N GLY A 149 12.31 2.32 17.86
CA GLY A 149 11.83 1.82 19.15
C GLY A 149 10.53 2.48 19.61
N ARG A 150 9.79 3.15 18.70
CA ARG A 150 8.65 4.01 19.02
C ARG A 150 7.53 3.80 18.03
N ALA A 151 6.30 3.85 18.52
CA ALA A 151 5.09 3.89 17.70
C ALA A 151 4.12 4.95 18.22
N TRP A 152 3.20 5.38 17.36
CA TRP A 152 2.10 6.26 17.71
C TRP A 152 0.84 5.43 17.85
N VAL A 153 0.16 5.51 18.99
CA VAL A 153 -0.97 4.65 19.31
C VAL A 153 -2.20 5.48 19.67
N VAL A 154 -3.34 5.07 19.13
CA VAL A 154 -4.66 5.49 19.61
C VAL A 154 -5.39 4.26 20.17
N GLY A 155 -5.99 4.39 21.36
CA GLY A 155 -6.59 3.27 22.09
C GLY A 155 -5.56 2.47 22.91
N PRO A 156 -5.92 1.26 23.39
CA PRO A 156 -7.13 0.52 23.05
C PRO A 156 -8.43 1.15 23.57
N ASP A 157 -9.56 0.85 22.91
CA ASP A 157 -10.91 1.06 23.45
C ASP A 157 -11.37 -0.10 24.35
N GLU A 158 -12.59 -0.03 24.89
CA GLU A 158 -13.17 -1.08 25.75
C GLU A 158 -13.29 -2.44 25.05
N ALA A 159 -13.40 -2.46 23.72
CA ALA A 159 -13.44 -3.68 22.91
C ALA A 159 -12.04 -4.16 22.49
N GLY A 160 -10.99 -3.49 22.97
CA GLY A 160 -9.59 -3.75 22.70
C GLY A 160 -9.10 -3.29 21.33
N TRP A 161 -9.88 -2.50 20.57
CA TRP A 161 -9.43 -1.96 19.29
C TRP A 161 -8.48 -0.79 19.49
N ALA A 162 -7.45 -0.74 18.67
CA ALA A 162 -6.46 0.32 18.64
C ALA A 162 -6.15 0.72 17.19
N ALA A 163 -5.45 1.83 17.03
CA ALA A 163 -4.76 2.21 15.80
C ALA A 163 -3.28 2.36 16.11
N LEU A 164 -2.41 1.86 15.22
CA LEU A 164 -0.97 2.03 15.33
C LEU A 164 -0.45 2.75 14.09
N ARG A 165 0.34 3.80 14.29
CA ARG A 165 1.08 4.51 13.25
C ARG A 165 2.57 4.36 13.54
N VAL A 166 3.34 4.15 12.48
CA VAL A 166 4.79 4.01 12.56
C VAL A 166 5.43 5.35 12.19
N ASP A 167 6.60 5.66 12.75
CA ASP A 167 7.33 6.86 12.34
C ASP A 167 7.51 6.90 10.82
N GLY A 168 7.33 8.07 10.22
CA GLY A 168 7.47 8.23 8.76
C GLY A 168 6.26 7.85 7.92
N THR A 169 5.16 7.36 8.52
CA THR A 169 3.92 7.04 7.82
C THR A 169 2.77 7.91 8.34
N HIS A 170 1.70 8.04 7.55
CA HIS A 170 0.43 8.66 7.98
C HIS A 170 -0.71 7.63 8.11
N GLU A 171 -0.45 6.37 7.77
CA GLU A 171 -1.48 5.34 7.84
C GLU A 171 -1.74 4.90 9.30
N ALA A 172 -3.01 4.97 9.69
CA ALA A 172 -3.52 4.36 10.91
C ALA A 172 -3.73 2.86 10.70
N LEU A 173 -2.73 2.05 11.07
CA LEU A 173 -2.80 0.60 10.92
C LEU A 173 -3.78 0.01 11.94
N PRO A 174 -4.71 -0.87 11.51
CA PRO A 174 -5.65 -1.50 12.42
C PRO A 174 -4.92 -2.38 13.43
N ALA A 175 -5.21 -2.17 14.72
CA ALA A 175 -4.63 -2.92 15.81
C ALA A 175 -5.70 -3.45 16.78
N LYS A 176 -5.41 -4.58 17.43
CA LYS A 176 -6.24 -5.12 18.51
C LYS A 176 -5.38 -5.60 19.67
N ALA A 177 -5.64 -5.12 20.87
CA ALA A 177 -4.99 -5.56 22.09
C ALA A 177 -5.18 -7.07 22.32
N LEU A 178 -4.13 -7.70 22.83
CA LEU A 178 -4.10 -9.11 23.20
C LEU A 178 -4.16 -9.23 24.72
N HIS A 179 -4.82 -10.28 25.21
CA HIS A 179 -4.91 -10.55 26.65
C HIS A 179 -3.57 -10.96 27.29
N ARG A 180 -2.60 -11.39 26.48
CA ARG A 180 -1.28 -11.81 26.95
C ARG A 180 -0.21 -11.24 26.05
N VAL A 181 0.90 -10.82 26.65
CA VAL A 181 2.10 -10.39 25.95
C VAL A 181 2.90 -11.65 25.56
N PRO A 182 3.06 -11.95 24.25
CA PRO A 182 3.90 -13.07 23.83
C PRO A 182 5.35 -12.79 24.20
N ALA A 183 6.13 -13.85 24.48
CA ALA A 183 7.57 -13.73 24.64
C ALA A 183 8.18 -13.09 23.39
N ALA A 184 8.99 -12.05 23.60
CA ALA A 184 9.70 -11.37 22.53
C ALA A 184 10.66 -12.35 21.86
N LYS A 185 10.60 -12.43 20.53
CA LYS A 185 11.61 -13.11 19.72
C LYS A 185 12.42 -12.05 18.99
N PRO A 186 13.77 -12.10 19.03
CA PRO A 186 14.59 -11.20 18.22
C PRO A 186 14.15 -11.30 16.76
N GLU A 187 13.79 -10.17 16.16
CA GLU A 187 13.60 -10.12 14.71
C GLU A 187 14.97 -10.07 14.03
N PRO A 188 15.11 -10.72 12.85
CA PRO A 188 16.35 -10.63 12.08
C PRO A 188 16.63 -9.18 11.68
N ALA A 189 17.90 -8.87 11.47
CA ALA A 189 18.30 -7.56 10.95
C ALA A 189 17.56 -7.25 9.65
N PHE A 190 17.00 -6.04 9.57
CA PHE A 190 16.23 -5.60 8.42
C PHE A 190 17.14 -4.91 7.40
N ALA A 191 16.83 -5.11 6.12
CA ALA A 191 17.30 -4.18 5.10
C ALA A 191 16.67 -2.78 5.33
N PRO A 192 17.25 -1.70 4.77
CA PRO A 192 16.69 -0.37 4.90
C PRO A 192 15.18 -0.34 4.55
N PRO A 193 14.34 0.39 5.31
CA PRO A 193 12.89 0.40 5.13
C PRO A 193 12.42 0.70 3.70
N GLU A 194 13.06 1.64 3.02
CA GLU A 194 12.80 2.01 1.62
C GLU A 194 13.07 0.85 0.65
N VAL A 195 14.11 0.05 0.91
CA VAL A 195 14.45 -1.15 0.13
C VAL A 195 13.42 -2.24 0.38
N CYS A 196 13.00 -2.41 1.63
CA CYS A 196 11.92 -3.33 1.99
C CYS A 196 10.62 -2.97 1.26
N ALA A 197 10.21 -1.70 1.31
CA ALA A 197 9.00 -1.20 0.66
C ALA A 197 9.06 -1.36 -0.87
N ALA A 198 10.18 -0.99 -1.50
CA ALA A 198 10.38 -1.17 -2.93
C ALA A 198 10.27 -2.64 -3.37
N ARG A 199 10.83 -3.57 -2.59
CA ARG A 199 10.76 -5.01 -2.86
C ARG A 199 9.34 -5.55 -2.68
N GLU A 200 8.62 -5.11 -1.65
CA GLU A 200 7.22 -5.51 -1.42
C GLU A 200 6.32 -5.02 -2.57
N LEU A 201 6.44 -3.75 -2.99
CA LEU A 201 5.69 -3.22 -4.14
C LEU A 201 5.96 -4.00 -5.43
N ARG A 202 7.22 -4.37 -5.69
CA ARG A 202 7.57 -5.22 -6.84
C ARG A 202 6.97 -6.62 -6.69
N ALA A 203 7.06 -7.23 -5.52
CA ALA A 203 6.53 -8.57 -5.27
C ALA A 203 5.00 -8.61 -5.44
N ASP A 204 4.28 -7.61 -4.94
CA ASP A 204 2.82 -7.50 -5.08
C ASP A 204 2.40 -7.36 -6.54
N LEU A 205 3.13 -6.54 -7.32
CA LEU A 205 2.88 -6.39 -8.75
C LEU A 205 3.17 -7.68 -9.54
N LEU A 206 4.30 -8.33 -9.27
CA LEU A 206 4.65 -9.61 -9.91
C LEU A 206 3.68 -10.72 -9.52
N PHE A 207 3.23 -10.76 -8.27
CA PHE A 207 2.22 -11.70 -7.80
C PHE A 207 0.89 -11.51 -8.53
N ALA A 208 0.43 -10.26 -8.69
CA ALA A 208 -0.77 -9.95 -9.46
C ALA A 208 -0.62 -10.37 -10.94
N ALA A 209 0.51 -10.07 -11.57
CA ALA A 209 0.78 -10.47 -12.96
C ALA A 209 0.84 -12.01 -13.12
N TRP A 210 1.53 -12.69 -12.21
CA TRP A 210 1.63 -14.15 -12.18
C TRP A 210 0.25 -14.80 -12.01
N PHE A 211 -0.59 -14.27 -11.12
CA PHE A 211 -1.93 -14.79 -10.88
C PHE A 211 -2.80 -14.72 -12.15
N LEU A 212 -2.74 -13.61 -12.88
CA LEU A 212 -3.45 -13.47 -14.17
C LEU A 212 -2.91 -14.45 -15.20
N LEU A 213 -1.58 -14.55 -15.34
CA LEU A 213 -0.95 -15.45 -16.29
C LEU A 213 -1.29 -16.91 -16.00
N ALA A 214 -1.28 -17.32 -14.73
CA ALA A 214 -1.69 -18.66 -14.31
C ALA A 214 -3.15 -18.94 -14.66
N GLY A 215 -4.04 -17.95 -14.52
CA GLY A 215 -5.44 -18.05 -14.98
C GLY A 215 -5.54 -18.28 -16.49
N TYR A 216 -4.79 -17.54 -17.30
CA TYR A 216 -4.77 -17.71 -18.76
C TYR A 216 -4.21 -19.08 -19.17
N LEU A 217 -3.10 -19.49 -18.56
CA LEU A 217 -2.48 -20.79 -18.82
C LEU A 217 -3.44 -21.92 -18.45
N PHE A 218 -4.12 -21.82 -17.32
CA PHE A 218 -5.13 -22.79 -16.90
C PHE A 218 -6.27 -22.91 -17.93
N VAL A 219 -6.87 -21.79 -18.34
CA VAL A 219 -7.94 -21.79 -19.36
C VAL A 219 -7.44 -22.35 -20.70
N GLY A 220 -6.22 -21.97 -21.12
CA GLY A 220 -5.60 -22.44 -22.36
C GLY A 220 -5.33 -23.94 -22.35
N VAL A 221 -4.70 -24.48 -21.30
CA VAL A 221 -4.43 -25.92 -21.15
C VAL A 221 -5.74 -26.71 -21.14
N MET A 222 -6.75 -26.24 -20.40
CA MET A 222 -8.05 -26.91 -20.36
C MET A 222 -8.75 -26.90 -21.72
N SER A 223 -8.51 -25.90 -22.57
CA SER A 223 -9.14 -25.81 -23.90
C SER A 223 -8.61 -26.81 -24.92
N LEU A 224 -7.42 -27.38 -24.69
CA LEU A 224 -6.81 -28.36 -25.59
C LEU A 224 -7.32 -29.79 -25.37
N GLY A 225 -7.90 -30.08 -24.20
CA GLY A 225 -8.24 -31.44 -23.77
C GLY A 225 -9.73 -31.77 -23.80
N VAL A 226 -10.58 -30.91 -24.38
CA VAL A 226 -12.04 -31.00 -24.20
C VAL A 226 -12.83 -30.88 -25.49
N ASP A 227 -13.98 -31.54 -25.51
CA ASP A 227 -14.91 -31.53 -26.65
C ASP A 227 -15.38 -30.12 -27.02
N TYR A 228 -15.80 -29.96 -28.27
CA TYR A 228 -16.19 -28.67 -28.88
C TYR A 228 -17.17 -27.84 -28.04
N ALA A 229 -18.12 -28.48 -27.35
CA ALA A 229 -19.08 -27.80 -26.48
C ALA A 229 -18.42 -27.17 -25.24
N VAL A 230 -17.43 -27.85 -24.65
CA VAL A 230 -16.65 -27.36 -23.51
C VAL A 230 -15.70 -26.25 -23.95
N GLY A 231 -15.14 -26.36 -25.17
CA GLY A 231 -14.32 -25.33 -25.78
C GLY A 231 -15.04 -23.96 -25.85
N LYS A 232 -16.35 -23.94 -26.15
CA LYS A 232 -17.15 -22.70 -26.12
C LYS A 232 -17.27 -22.09 -24.73
N ALA A 233 -17.47 -22.90 -23.69
CA ALA A 233 -17.53 -22.42 -22.31
C ALA A 233 -16.18 -21.82 -21.86
N LEU A 234 -15.07 -22.44 -22.27
CA LEU A 234 -13.73 -21.93 -21.98
C LEU A 234 -13.41 -20.61 -22.70
N LEU A 235 -13.95 -20.40 -23.91
CA LEU A 235 -13.87 -19.11 -24.60
C LEU A 235 -14.58 -17.99 -23.82
N VAL A 236 -15.73 -18.28 -23.21
CA VAL A 236 -16.42 -17.33 -22.32
C VAL A 236 -15.56 -17.01 -21.09
N GLY A 237 -14.91 -18.03 -20.52
CA GLY A 237 -14.00 -17.84 -19.40
C GLY A 237 -12.75 -17.02 -19.74
N LEU A 238 -12.19 -17.26 -20.93
CA LEU A 238 -11.11 -16.45 -21.48
C LEU A 238 -11.56 -15.00 -21.64
N GLY A 239 -12.73 -14.77 -22.24
CA GLY A 239 -13.29 -13.43 -22.44
C GLY A 239 -13.49 -12.67 -21.12
N ALA A 240 -13.99 -13.34 -20.08
CA ALA A 240 -14.14 -12.74 -18.76
C ALA A 240 -12.80 -12.43 -18.08
N LEU A 241 -11.83 -13.36 -18.17
CA LEU A 241 -10.47 -13.12 -17.65
C LEU A 241 -9.81 -11.94 -18.37
N THR A 242 -10.03 -11.80 -19.68
CA THR A 242 -9.61 -10.64 -20.46
C THR A 242 -10.29 -9.36 -20.01
N LEU A 243 -11.60 -9.37 -19.77
CA LEU A 243 -12.29 -8.21 -19.23
C LEU A 243 -11.71 -7.78 -17.87
N VAL A 244 -11.47 -8.73 -16.96
CA VAL A 244 -10.84 -8.48 -15.66
C VAL A 244 -9.44 -7.89 -15.84
N ALA A 245 -8.63 -8.49 -16.71
CA ALA A 245 -7.30 -8.01 -17.03
C ALA A 245 -7.34 -6.57 -17.57
N LEU A 246 -8.28 -6.25 -18.47
CA LEU A 246 -8.47 -4.90 -19.00
C LEU A 246 -8.89 -3.90 -17.91
N LEU A 247 -9.76 -4.29 -16.98
CA LEU A 247 -10.21 -3.42 -15.88
C LEU A 247 -9.08 -3.10 -14.89
N ILE A 248 -8.17 -4.04 -14.62
CA ILE A 248 -7.04 -3.82 -13.71
C ILE A 248 -5.81 -3.24 -14.42
N THR A 249 -5.70 -3.36 -15.74
CA THR A 249 -4.54 -2.89 -16.52
C THR A 249 -4.21 -1.42 -16.26
N PRO A 250 -5.16 -0.47 -16.22
CA PRO A 250 -4.86 0.92 -15.87
C PRO A 250 -4.22 1.08 -14.49
N ALA A 251 -4.69 0.31 -13.50
CA ALA A 251 -4.12 0.33 -12.16
C ALA A 251 -2.68 -0.22 -12.16
N LEU A 252 -2.46 -1.37 -12.82
CA LEU A 252 -1.14 -2.00 -12.91
C LEU A 252 -0.16 -1.19 -13.79
N TRP A 253 -0.65 -0.50 -14.81
CA TRP A 253 0.16 0.27 -15.76
C TRP A 253 0.89 1.41 -15.07
N HIS A 254 0.28 2.05 -14.09
CA HIS A 254 0.94 3.10 -13.32
C HIS A 254 1.97 2.53 -12.34
N LEU A 255 1.69 1.34 -11.81
CA LEU A 255 2.59 0.61 -10.91
C LEU A 255 3.80 0.00 -11.64
N ARG A 256 3.74 -0.21 -12.96
CA ARG A 256 4.89 -0.74 -13.73
C ARG A 256 6.15 0.12 -13.58
N VAL A 257 5.98 1.43 -13.36
CA VAL A 257 7.10 2.34 -13.13
C VAL A 257 7.83 1.95 -11.83
N ASN A 258 7.09 1.48 -10.82
CA ASN A 258 7.63 1.04 -9.53
C ASN A 258 8.45 -0.25 -9.62
N LEU A 259 8.42 -1.00 -10.74
CA LEU A 259 9.35 -2.11 -10.97
C LEU A 259 10.82 -1.67 -10.96
N ARG A 260 11.08 -0.38 -11.20
CA ARG A 260 12.42 0.23 -11.14
C ARG A 260 12.86 0.54 -9.72
N LEU A 261 11.93 0.69 -8.77
CA LEU A 261 12.23 1.15 -7.41
C LEU A 261 13.36 0.35 -6.75
N PRO A 262 13.36 -1.00 -6.75
CA PRO A 262 14.41 -1.75 -6.07
C PRO A 262 15.81 -1.43 -6.58
N ALA A 263 15.96 -1.17 -7.88
CA ALA A 263 17.25 -0.80 -8.47
C ALA A 263 17.62 0.66 -8.14
N LEU A 264 16.64 1.56 -8.13
CA LEU A 264 16.87 2.98 -7.81
C LEU A 264 17.23 3.22 -6.34
N VAL A 265 16.68 2.43 -5.41
CA VAL A 265 16.96 2.57 -3.97
C VAL A 265 18.17 1.73 -3.50
N ALA A 266 18.54 0.69 -4.24
CA ALA A 266 19.68 -0.16 -3.88
C ALA A 266 20.99 0.62 -4.07
N GLY A 267 21.63 1.01 -2.97
CA GLY A 267 22.90 1.76 -3.00
C GLY A 267 22.76 3.23 -3.41
N ALA A 268 21.54 3.77 -3.36
CA ALA A 268 21.28 5.17 -3.65
C ALA A 268 22.13 6.10 -2.77
N ARG A 269 22.74 7.11 -3.40
CA ARG A 269 23.21 8.30 -2.69
C ARG A 269 22.04 9.26 -2.60
N TRP A 270 21.45 9.36 -1.42
CA TRP A 270 20.30 10.20 -1.17
C TRP A 270 20.72 11.65 -0.99
N GLN A 271 20.22 12.53 -1.86
CA GLN A 271 20.40 13.98 -1.74
C GLN A 271 19.10 14.62 -1.28
N ARG A 272 19.15 15.41 -0.21
CA ARG A 272 18.01 16.21 0.24
C ARG A 272 17.77 17.35 -0.75
N VAL A 273 16.51 17.54 -1.12
CA VAL A 273 16.06 18.61 -2.01
C VAL A 273 14.82 19.27 -1.43
N GLU A 274 14.72 20.58 -1.57
CA GLU A 274 13.50 21.32 -1.25
C GLU A 274 12.54 21.22 -2.43
N LEU A 275 11.28 20.86 -2.14
CA LEU A 275 10.26 20.59 -3.14
C LEU A 275 8.98 21.35 -2.82
N SER A 276 8.39 21.97 -3.84
CA SER A 276 6.98 22.39 -3.80
C SER A 276 6.13 21.44 -4.63
N LEU A 277 5.04 20.93 -4.08
CA LEU A 277 4.10 20.09 -4.81
C LEU A 277 3.03 20.94 -5.50
N ALA A 278 2.77 20.64 -6.76
CA ALA A 278 1.53 21.07 -7.40
C ALA A 278 0.32 20.38 -6.73
N PRO A 279 -0.88 20.99 -6.78
CA PRO A 279 -2.10 20.35 -6.28
C PRO A 279 -2.27 18.94 -6.87
N TRP A 280 -2.57 17.98 -6.02
CA TRP A 280 -2.72 16.57 -6.39
C TRP A 280 -4.05 16.01 -5.89
N LYS A 281 -4.51 14.93 -6.52
CA LYS A 281 -5.74 14.22 -6.15
C LYS A 281 -5.46 12.75 -5.96
N ALA A 282 -5.84 12.24 -4.79
CA ALA A 282 -5.74 10.82 -4.47
C ALA A 282 -6.64 9.96 -5.36
N ARG A 283 -6.16 8.77 -5.71
CA ARG A 283 -6.91 7.72 -6.39
C ARG A 283 -7.37 6.66 -5.40
N ALA A 284 -8.33 5.83 -5.82
CA ALA A 284 -8.87 4.72 -5.03
C ALA A 284 -7.82 3.67 -4.60
N ASP A 285 -6.70 3.58 -5.33
CA ASP A 285 -5.60 2.65 -5.04
C ASP A 285 -4.60 3.19 -3.98
N GLY A 286 -4.81 4.39 -3.43
CA GLY A 286 -3.90 5.00 -2.46
C GLY A 286 -2.70 5.71 -3.08
N THR A 287 -2.69 5.89 -4.41
CA THR A 287 -1.67 6.66 -5.12
C THR A 287 -2.22 7.97 -5.69
N ALA A 288 -1.33 8.84 -6.17
CA ALA A 288 -1.70 10.00 -6.98
C ALA A 288 -0.68 10.24 -8.10
N ARG A 289 -1.13 10.96 -9.13
CA ARG A 289 -0.27 11.65 -10.10
C ARG A 289 0.07 12.99 -9.47
N ALA A 290 1.35 13.32 -9.37
CA ALA A 290 1.80 14.59 -8.84
C ALA A 290 2.96 15.15 -9.68
N ALA A 291 3.18 16.45 -9.54
CA ALA A 291 4.37 17.13 -10.01
C ALA A 291 4.96 17.92 -8.85
N ALA A 292 6.28 17.90 -8.72
CA ALA A 292 7.01 18.69 -7.74
C ALA A 292 8.03 19.59 -8.46
N THR A 293 8.24 20.81 -7.97
CA THR A 293 9.31 21.68 -8.44
C THR A 293 10.43 21.64 -7.41
N VAL A 294 11.66 21.40 -7.87
CA VAL A 294 12.87 21.39 -7.04
C VAL A 294 13.39 22.82 -6.89
N HIS A 295 13.66 23.24 -5.66
CA HIS A 295 14.28 24.53 -5.36
C HIS A 295 15.79 24.37 -5.10
N GLY A 296 16.60 25.32 -5.59
CA GLY A 296 18.00 25.46 -5.17
C GLY A 296 19.09 24.74 -5.99
N GLY A 297 18.89 24.45 -7.28
CA GLY A 297 19.93 23.76 -8.08
C GLY A 297 19.73 23.73 -9.60
N GLY A 298 19.01 24.72 -10.15
CA GLY A 298 18.45 24.67 -11.50
C GLY A 298 17.05 24.08 -11.43
N ASP A 299 16.04 24.86 -11.79
CA ASP A 299 14.64 24.48 -11.65
C ASP A 299 14.36 23.19 -12.42
N ALA A 300 14.28 22.08 -11.68
CA ALA A 300 13.92 20.78 -12.19
C ALA A 300 12.50 20.47 -11.75
N ARG A 301 11.70 19.91 -12.66
CA ARG A 301 10.35 19.45 -12.33
C ARG A 301 10.37 17.94 -12.21
N LEU A 302 9.96 17.40 -11.07
CA LEU A 302 9.80 15.98 -10.85
C LEU A 302 8.37 15.58 -11.17
N ARG A 303 8.19 14.65 -12.11
CA ARG A 303 6.89 14.06 -12.40
C ARG A 303 6.76 12.71 -11.71
N LEU A 304 5.78 12.60 -10.80
CA LEU A 304 5.51 11.40 -10.03
C LEU A 304 4.23 10.73 -10.56
N PRO A 305 4.31 9.69 -11.41
CA PRO A 305 3.14 9.08 -12.03
C PRO A 305 2.26 8.28 -11.05
N ALA A 306 2.86 7.77 -9.98
CA ALA A 306 2.23 6.89 -9.00
C ALA A 306 2.90 6.99 -7.62
N ALA A 307 2.90 8.19 -7.02
CA ALA A 307 3.35 8.36 -5.64
C ALA A 307 2.26 7.97 -4.65
N SER A 308 2.60 7.35 -3.52
CA SER A 308 1.64 7.08 -2.46
C SER A 308 1.14 8.40 -1.85
N VAL A 309 -0.11 8.40 -1.37
CA VAL A 309 -0.66 9.54 -0.63
C VAL A 309 0.19 9.88 0.59
N GLU A 310 0.76 8.86 1.26
CA GLU A 310 1.67 9.07 2.38
C GLU A 310 2.92 9.87 2.00
N LEU A 311 3.60 9.50 0.91
CA LEU A 311 4.79 10.22 0.48
C LEU A 311 4.45 11.67 0.13
N LEU A 312 3.35 11.89 -0.59
CA LEU A 312 2.94 13.23 -0.98
C LEU A 312 2.51 14.08 0.22
N GLY A 313 1.85 13.47 1.21
CA GLY A 313 1.53 14.12 2.48
C GLY A 313 2.78 14.57 3.21
N THR A 314 3.77 13.69 3.35
CA THR A 314 5.05 14.05 3.97
C THR A 314 5.75 15.20 3.24
N ILE A 315 5.85 15.13 1.91
CA ILE A 315 6.49 16.20 1.12
C ILE A 315 5.72 17.51 1.26
N TRP A 316 4.39 17.45 1.28
CA TRP A 316 3.55 18.62 1.49
C TRP A 316 3.79 19.28 2.85
N ASP A 317 3.88 18.47 3.91
CA ASP A 317 4.06 18.96 5.28
C ASP A 317 5.47 19.50 5.55
N THR A 318 6.48 18.95 4.87
CA THR A 318 7.90 19.28 5.13
C THR A 318 8.54 20.18 4.09
N GLY A 319 7.94 20.33 2.91
CA GLY A 319 8.52 21.06 1.79
C GLY A 319 9.82 20.46 1.27
N ALA A 320 10.12 19.19 1.60
CA ALA A 320 11.38 18.56 1.22
C ALA A 320 11.22 17.05 0.97
N ALA A 321 12.12 16.50 0.17
CA ALA A 321 12.30 15.07 0.02
C ALA A 321 13.76 14.74 -0.24
N TRP A 322 14.06 13.46 -0.43
CA TRP A 322 15.35 13.00 -0.90
C TRP A 322 15.20 12.33 -2.25
N VAL A 323 16.19 12.54 -3.12
CA VAL A 323 16.27 11.95 -4.44
C VAL A 323 17.46 10.98 -4.53
N SER A 324 17.27 9.85 -5.20
CA SER A 324 18.31 8.85 -5.42
C SER A 324 19.15 9.21 -6.67
N GLY A 325 20.20 10.02 -6.49
CA GLY A 325 21.11 10.41 -7.58
C GLY A 325 20.82 11.78 -8.21
N GLU A 326 21.54 12.07 -9.30
CA GLU A 326 21.56 13.38 -9.94
C GLU A 326 20.27 13.70 -10.70
N LEU A 327 19.88 14.98 -10.66
CA LEU A 327 18.67 15.50 -11.32
C LEU A 327 18.89 15.81 -12.81
N ALA A 328 19.36 14.82 -13.57
CA ALA A 328 19.55 14.95 -15.01
C ALA A 328 18.21 14.87 -15.77
N ALA A 329 17.99 15.74 -16.75
CA ALA A 329 16.76 15.78 -17.53
C ALA A 329 16.46 14.42 -18.20
N GLY A 330 15.22 13.95 -18.06
CA GLY A 330 14.75 12.66 -18.57
C GLY A 330 15.11 11.45 -17.69
N ALA A 331 15.98 11.61 -16.68
CA ALA A 331 16.36 10.54 -15.78
C ALA A 331 15.19 10.09 -14.90
N TRP A 332 15.28 8.83 -14.46
CA TRP A 332 14.39 8.26 -13.47
C TRP A 332 15.10 8.19 -12.13
N VAL A 333 14.49 8.76 -11.10
CA VAL A 333 15.00 8.79 -9.73
C VAL A 333 13.96 8.23 -8.79
N ALA A 334 14.39 7.65 -7.66
CA ALA A 334 13.51 7.43 -6.53
C ALA A 334 13.40 8.72 -5.73
N VAL A 335 12.20 9.04 -5.29
CA VAL A 335 11.88 10.13 -4.38
C VAL A 335 11.31 9.50 -3.12
N GLY A 336 11.81 9.92 -1.97
CA GLY A 336 11.38 9.38 -0.70
C GLY A 336 12.13 9.97 0.45
N HIS A 337 12.14 9.23 1.55
CA HIS A 337 12.88 9.60 2.74
C HIS A 337 13.74 8.43 3.20
N PRO A 338 15.07 8.58 3.26
CA PRO A 338 15.97 7.49 3.61
C PRO A 338 15.64 7.01 5.01
N GLY A 339 15.56 5.70 5.17
CA GLY A 339 15.15 5.11 6.44
C GLY A 339 13.64 5.06 6.67
N TYR A 340 12.78 5.38 5.71
CA TYR A 340 11.33 5.24 5.86
C TYR A 340 10.72 4.48 4.68
N GLY A 341 9.52 3.92 4.89
CA GLY A 341 8.85 3.08 3.91
C GLY A 341 8.37 3.80 2.65
N PRO A 342 7.74 5.00 2.75
CA PRO A 342 7.18 5.67 1.59
C PRO A 342 8.25 6.10 0.58
N VAL A 343 8.23 5.48 -0.60
CA VAL A 343 9.09 5.82 -1.75
C VAL A 343 8.30 5.73 -3.05
N ALA A 344 8.66 6.56 -4.02
CA ALA A 344 8.05 6.57 -5.35
C ALA A 344 9.10 6.83 -6.43
N VAL A 345 8.77 6.46 -7.67
CA VAL A 345 9.60 6.83 -8.82
C VAL A 345 9.17 8.19 -9.34
N ALA A 346 10.12 9.05 -9.67
CA ALA A 346 9.91 10.27 -10.41
C ALA A 346 10.72 10.29 -11.70
N ARG A 347 10.19 10.99 -12.71
CA ARG A 347 10.93 11.39 -13.91
C ARG A 347 11.33 12.85 -13.78
N VAL A 348 12.60 13.15 -14.04
CA VAL A 348 13.09 14.53 -14.05
C VAL A 348 12.72 15.17 -15.40
N GLU A 349 12.03 16.30 -15.36
CA GLU A 349 11.67 17.14 -16.50
C GLU A 349 12.44 18.46 -16.38
N ARG A 350 13.02 18.94 -17.48
CA ARG A 350 13.70 20.24 -17.50
C ARG A 350 12.63 21.33 -17.49
N VAL A 351 12.73 22.28 -16.56
CA VAL A 351 11.98 23.53 -16.74
C VAL A 351 12.77 24.32 -17.77
N GLU A 352 12.23 24.43 -18.98
CA GLU A 352 12.66 25.49 -19.87
C GLU A 352 12.30 26.79 -19.16
N VAL A 353 13.31 27.46 -18.59
CA VAL A 353 13.16 28.84 -18.17
C VAL A 353 12.74 29.55 -19.44
N SER A 354 11.44 29.85 -19.56
CA SER A 354 10.94 30.60 -20.69
C SER A 354 11.57 31.98 -20.53
N GLU A 355 12.71 32.19 -21.20
CA GLU A 355 13.28 33.50 -21.51
C GLU A 355 12.29 34.23 -22.42
N ARG A 356 11.05 34.44 -21.97
CA ARG A 356 10.25 35.57 -22.39
C ARG A 356 10.71 36.75 -21.56
N VAL A 357 11.94 37.12 -21.88
CA VAL A 357 12.49 38.47 -21.87
C VAL A 357 11.37 39.46 -22.13
N GLN A 358 11.10 40.24 -21.08
CA GLN A 358 11.06 41.69 -21.11
C GLN A 358 11.58 42.32 -22.42
N ASP A 359 10.77 42.30 -23.46
CA ASP A 359 10.81 43.30 -24.53
C ASP A 359 9.37 43.74 -24.77
N ARG A 360 8.88 44.59 -23.86
CA ARG A 360 7.87 45.58 -24.22
C ARG A 360 8.42 46.95 -23.81
N PRO A 361 8.64 47.85 -24.78
CA PRO A 361 9.16 49.18 -24.54
C PRO A 361 8.25 50.03 -23.66
#